data_AF-A0A095TMS3-F1
#
_entry.id   AF-A0A095TMS3-F1
#
_cell.length_a   1.000
_cell.length_b   1.000
_cell.length_c   1.000
_cell.angle_alpha   90.00
_cell.angle_beta   90.00
_cell.angle_gamma   90.00
#
_symmetry.space_group_name_H-M   'P 1'
#
loop_
_entity.id
_entity.type
_entity.pdbx_description
1 polymer ?
#
loop_
_entity_poly.entity_id
_entity_poly.type
_entity_poly.pdbx_seq_one_letter_code
_entity_poly.pdbx_strand_id
1 'polypeptide(L)'
;MRKEISNEQIKIESEAGFKPLTIESGITLLPFSELGDREFELLSYLLVQDEINESKHANLDNISLMQGVSERGRDCVLYNQGKVVGLIQCKKYTGRLTKPQALKEIIKFLLFANLDNSLLPNPDNFEYKLYVSNDLTEPAITLINEYAAKVSDEITNGTIDQYIQEIIHEYESFAAFKENAPSDTIKSQLKKIKVSYSNATELSARTYSNDKLLSLFFNVKTIVDLEGADNLIRNALDDYGLKYLTDEDLKKLQDRIGNTKEENRINLGFVDFFGYNKEFFKFLKGDPFKEVLQSVVGVNSLLDKYLLDFINSKIHELVLLYITEGLLNRGKIHTFSIGIAAPYLLKRLSMTLLAKSMPEAMLTKYYPQFSMTKEELVSDIAETLYESSERVMAKDYSQLVGSPEDIEFKIRFFSHMHIGLNSIEDAKAVFTKDMEVIQPVLDSIENEINNLLQEERTVVIKDSSFLDDKDQIQAFASTIKAIDS
;
A
#
# COMPACT_ATOMS: atom_id res chain seq x y z
N MET A 1 -35.22 -28.51 -22.96
CA MET A 1 -36.32 -28.09 -22.08
C MET A 1 -36.25 -26.57 -21.97
N ARG A 2 -37.20 -25.81 -22.54
CA ARG A 2 -37.22 -24.34 -22.42
C ARG A 2 -37.77 -24.00 -21.03
N LYS A 3 -36.98 -23.30 -20.21
CA LYS A 3 -37.46 -22.73 -18.94
C LYS A 3 -38.18 -21.42 -19.27
N GLU A 4 -39.49 -21.37 -19.00
CA GLU A 4 -40.24 -20.11 -19.00
C GLU A 4 -39.86 -19.32 -17.74
N ILE A 5 -39.61 -18.02 -17.94
CA ILE A 5 -39.27 -17.07 -16.88
C ILE A 5 -40.54 -16.76 -16.10
N SER A 6 -40.48 -16.74 -14.77
CA SER A 6 -41.66 -16.47 -13.95
C SER A 6 -42.11 -15.01 -14.06
N ASN A 7 -43.41 -14.77 -13.93
CA ASN A 7 -43.98 -13.42 -13.96
C ASN A 7 -43.46 -12.51 -12.82
N GLU A 8 -42.94 -13.11 -11.74
CA GLU A 8 -42.27 -12.37 -10.65
C GLU A 8 -40.91 -11.82 -11.08
N GLN A 9 -40.14 -12.58 -11.86
CA GLN A 9 -38.84 -12.15 -12.36
C GLN A 9 -38.98 -11.05 -13.41
N ILE A 10 -40.00 -11.13 -14.27
CA ILE A 10 -40.34 -10.07 -15.24
C ILE A 10 -40.73 -8.76 -14.52
N LYS A 11 -41.40 -8.87 -13.37
CA LYS A 11 -41.81 -7.69 -12.58
C LYS A 11 -40.60 -7.00 -11.94
N ILE A 12 -39.65 -7.77 -11.41
CA ILE A 12 -38.38 -7.27 -10.85
C ILE A 12 -37.50 -6.63 -11.94
N GLU A 13 -37.43 -7.23 -13.13
CA GLU A 13 -36.67 -6.70 -14.27
C GLU A 13 -37.30 -5.44 -14.89
N SER A 14 -38.59 -5.19 -14.63
CA SER A 14 -39.34 -4.05 -15.17
C SER A 14 -39.36 -2.79 -14.28
N GLU A 15 -38.81 -2.86 -13.07
CA GLU A 15 -38.68 -1.69 -12.18
C GLU A 15 -37.46 -0.84 -12.58
N ALA A 16 -37.67 0.47 -12.75
CA ALA A 16 -36.62 1.42 -13.14
C ALA A 16 -35.51 1.46 -12.07
N GLY A 17 -34.39 0.80 -12.38
CA GLY A 17 -33.29 0.59 -11.43
C GLY A 17 -32.71 -0.82 -11.44
N PHE A 18 -33.29 -1.77 -12.18
CA PHE A 18 -32.71 -3.10 -12.36
C PHE A 18 -31.42 -3.04 -13.21
N LYS A 19 -30.30 -2.76 -12.54
CA LYS A 19 -28.99 -3.15 -13.02
C LYS A 19 -28.79 -4.61 -12.58
N PRO A 20 -28.49 -5.57 -13.49
CA PRO A 20 -28.07 -6.88 -13.02
C PRO A 20 -26.89 -6.67 -12.07
N LEU A 21 -26.99 -7.22 -10.85
CA LEU A 21 -25.82 -7.39 -10.01
C LEU A 21 -24.79 -8.13 -10.87
N THR A 22 -23.77 -7.43 -11.34
CA THR A 22 -22.52 -8.08 -11.76
C THR A 22 -21.92 -8.64 -10.49
N ILE A 23 -22.41 -9.81 -10.08
CA ILE A 23 -21.67 -10.67 -9.17
C ILE A 23 -20.45 -11.07 -9.99
N GLU A 24 -19.31 -10.40 -9.76
CA GLU A 24 -18.03 -10.95 -10.20
C GLU A 24 -17.87 -12.29 -9.47
N SER A 25 -18.17 -13.36 -10.20
CA SER A 25 -18.04 -14.71 -9.66
C SER A 25 -16.56 -15.06 -9.60
N GLY A 26 -16.07 -15.37 -8.40
CA GLY A 26 -14.95 -16.30 -8.22
C GLY A 26 -13.79 -15.71 -7.44
N ILE A 27 -13.25 -16.55 -6.54
CA ILE A 27 -11.91 -16.41 -5.97
C ILE A 27 -10.93 -16.11 -7.12
N THR A 28 -10.31 -14.93 -7.13
CA THR A 28 -9.23 -14.62 -8.07
C THR A 28 -8.14 -15.66 -7.91
N LEU A 29 -7.75 -16.37 -8.97
CA LEU A 29 -6.68 -17.36 -8.87
C LEU A 29 -5.35 -16.65 -8.62
N LEU A 30 -4.58 -17.14 -7.65
CA LEU A 30 -3.22 -16.64 -7.41
C LEU A 30 -2.31 -17.08 -8.58
N PRO A 31 -1.44 -16.19 -9.08
CA PRO A 31 -0.60 -16.46 -10.24
C PRO A 31 0.63 -17.30 -9.85
N PHE A 32 0.43 -18.53 -9.38
CA PHE A 32 1.52 -19.41 -8.94
C PHE A 32 2.55 -19.71 -10.05
N SER A 33 2.18 -19.60 -11.33
CA SER A 33 3.10 -19.75 -12.46
C SER A 33 4.16 -18.65 -12.53
N GLU A 34 3.87 -17.49 -11.93
CA GLU A 34 4.77 -16.32 -11.91
C GLU A 34 5.77 -16.39 -10.75
N LEU A 35 5.59 -17.29 -9.79
CA LEU A 35 6.58 -17.55 -8.75
C LEU A 35 7.81 -18.24 -9.34
N GLY A 36 8.98 -18.02 -8.75
CA GLY A 36 10.15 -18.88 -8.95
C GLY A 36 9.85 -20.33 -8.55
N ASP A 37 10.57 -21.30 -9.13
CA ASP A 37 10.35 -22.73 -8.80
C ASP A 37 10.52 -22.95 -7.29
N ARG A 38 11.60 -22.38 -6.74
CA ARG A 38 11.89 -22.43 -5.31
C ARG A 38 10.86 -21.71 -4.44
N GLU A 39 10.28 -20.63 -4.95
CA GLU A 39 9.26 -19.86 -4.23
C GLU A 39 7.96 -20.66 -4.14
N PHE A 40 7.58 -21.38 -5.20
CA PHE A 40 6.41 -22.25 -5.20
C PHE A 40 6.58 -23.47 -4.28
N GLU A 41 7.77 -24.06 -4.22
CA GLU A 41 8.12 -25.09 -3.24
C GLU A 41 8.02 -24.57 -1.80
N LEU A 42 8.59 -23.38 -1.53
CA LEU A 42 8.56 -22.78 -0.20
C LEU A 42 7.13 -22.42 0.23
N LEU A 43 6.32 -21.88 -0.68
CA LEU A 43 4.89 -21.61 -0.43
C LEU A 43 4.17 -22.90 -0.06
N SER A 44 4.38 -23.97 -0.82
CA SER A 44 3.74 -25.27 -0.58
C SER A 44 4.15 -25.87 0.77
N TYR A 45 5.43 -25.74 1.13
CA TYR A 45 5.94 -26.15 2.43
C TYR A 45 5.31 -25.35 3.58
N LEU A 46 5.34 -24.01 3.51
CA LEU A 46 4.79 -23.15 4.57
C LEU A 46 3.28 -23.34 4.72
N LEU A 47 2.55 -23.50 3.60
CA LEU A 47 1.12 -23.77 3.62
C LEU A 47 0.80 -25.03 4.42
N VAL A 48 1.47 -26.15 4.12
CA VAL A 48 1.21 -27.42 4.80
C VAL A 48 1.75 -27.42 6.22
N GLN A 49 2.85 -26.72 6.49
CA GLN A 49 3.37 -26.54 7.85
C GLN A 49 2.34 -25.82 8.74
N ASP A 50 1.75 -24.72 8.25
CA ASP A 50 0.71 -23.99 8.99
C ASP A 50 -0.54 -24.85 9.18
N GLU A 51 -0.96 -25.60 8.16
CA GLU A 51 -2.10 -26.52 8.29
C GLU A 51 -1.87 -27.67 9.29
N ILE A 52 -0.63 -28.18 9.41
CA ILE A 52 -0.26 -29.16 10.43
C ILE A 52 -0.34 -28.51 11.83
N ASN A 53 0.19 -27.30 11.99
CA ASN A 53 0.13 -26.55 13.25
C ASN A 53 -1.33 -26.28 13.68
N GLU A 54 -2.23 -26.07 12.73
CA GLU A 54 -3.67 -25.90 12.94
C GLU A 54 -4.44 -27.21 13.10
N SER A 55 -3.77 -28.37 13.13
CA SER A 55 -4.39 -29.69 13.22
C SER A 55 -5.39 -30.01 12.10
N LYS A 56 -5.23 -29.43 10.91
CA LYS A 56 -6.07 -29.70 9.73
C LYS A 56 -5.76 -31.06 9.08
N HIS A 57 -4.64 -31.68 9.43
CA HIS A 57 -4.22 -33.00 8.95
C HIS A 57 -4.18 -34.00 10.09
N ALA A 58 -5.11 -34.96 10.11
CA ALA A 58 -5.19 -35.96 11.19
C ALA A 58 -4.02 -36.97 11.19
N ASN A 59 -3.33 -37.13 10.06
CA ASN A 59 -2.32 -38.18 9.84
C ASN A 59 -0.92 -37.63 9.58
N LEU A 60 -0.68 -36.34 9.80
CA LEU A 60 0.60 -35.67 9.57
C LEU A 60 0.97 -34.85 10.81
N ASP A 61 2.19 -34.99 11.31
CA ASP A 61 2.69 -34.22 12.46
C ASP A 61 3.87 -33.32 12.10
N ASN A 62 4.52 -33.56 10.96
CA ASN A 62 5.65 -32.75 10.52
C ASN A 62 5.83 -32.78 9.00
N ILE A 63 6.50 -31.75 8.47
CA ILE A 63 6.88 -31.60 7.06
C ILE A 63 8.33 -31.11 6.98
N SER A 64 9.07 -31.49 5.94
CA SER A 64 10.40 -30.96 5.67
C SER A 64 10.57 -30.59 4.21
N LEU A 65 11.11 -29.39 3.96
CA LEU A 65 11.47 -28.90 2.63
C LEU A 65 12.85 -29.43 2.22
N MET A 66 12.95 -30.04 1.04
CA MET A 66 14.21 -30.55 0.50
C MET A 66 15.02 -29.41 -0.16
N GLN A 67 16.34 -29.59 -0.22
CA GLN A 67 17.28 -28.64 -0.84
C GLN A 67 18.36 -29.36 -1.64
N GLY A 68 18.54 -28.98 -2.90
CA GLY A 68 19.67 -29.39 -3.74
C GLY A 68 19.57 -30.84 -4.26
N VAL A 69 20.72 -31.50 -4.47
CA VAL A 69 20.82 -32.90 -5.00
C VAL A 69 20.08 -33.97 -4.19
N SER A 70 19.48 -33.61 -3.06
CA SER A 70 18.66 -34.47 -2.20
C SER A 70 17.20 -34.61 -2.63
N GLU A 71 16.74 -33.80 -3.58
CA GLU A 71 15.33 -33.76 -4.03
C GLU A 71 14.85 -35.13 -4.51
N ARG A 72 15.62 -35.82 -5.38
CA ARG A 72 15.33 -37.20 -5.83
C ARG A 72 13.84 -37.45 -6.19
N GLY A 73 13.19 -36.43 -6.78
CA GLY A 73 11.76 -36.45 -7.10
C GLY A 73 10.82 -36.17 -5.92
N ARG A 74 11.26 -35.33 -4.97
CA ARG A 74 10.47 -34.82 -3.84
C ARG A 74 10.90 -33.40 -3.50
N ASP A 75 9.92 -32.52 -3.33
CA ASP A 75 10.20 -31.15 -2.88
C ASP A 75 9.93 -31.02 -1.38
N CYS A 76 8.88 -31.70 -0.87
CA CYS A 76 8.64 -31.83 0.57
C CYS A 76 8.44 -33.29 0.98
N VAL A 77 8.85 -33.63 2.20
CA VAL A 77 8.63 -34.93 2.83
C VAL A 77 7.63 -34.79 3.98
N LEU A 78 6.64 -35.67 4.03
CA LEU A 78 5.57 -35.69 5.02
C LEU A 78 5.82 -36.79 6.05
N TYR A 79 5.70 -36.43 7.33
CA TYR A 79 5.96 -37.33 8.45
C TYR A 79 4.73 -37.53 9.33
N ASN A 80 4.70 -38.70 9.95
CA ASN A 80 3.82 -39.03 11.06
C ASN A 80 4.59 -39.88 12.07
N GLN A 81 4.70 -39.40 13.31
CA GLN A 81 5.45 -40.04 14.41
C GLN A 81 6.88 -40.39 14.00
N GLY A 82 7.54 -39.47 13.29
CA GLY A 82 8.91 -39.63 12.80
C GLY A 82 9.09 -40.60 11.63
N LYS A 83 8.00 -41.13 11.05
CA LYS A 83 8.03 -42.00 9.86
C LYS A 83 7.58 -41.25 8.62
N VAL A 84 8.24 -41.48 7.50
CA VAL A 84 7.85 -40.95 6.18
C VAL A 84 6.54 -41.62 5.75
N VAL A 85 5.50 -40.83 5.56
CA VAL A 85 4.15 -41.28 5.14
C VAL A 85 3.70 -40.68 3.82
N GLY A 86 4.47 -39.75 3.26
CA GLY A 86 4.17 -39.17 1.96
C GLY A 86 5.19 -38.14 1.52
N LEU A 87 4.92 -37.52 0.37
CA LEU A 87 5.69 -36.42 -0.18
C LEU A 87 4.79 -35.43 -0.90
N ILE A 88 5.32 -34.22 -1.12
CA ILE A 88 4.77 -33.26 -2.07
C ILE A 88 5.81 -33.03 -3.16
N GLN A 89 5.38 -33.14 -4.41
CA GLN A 89 6.14 -32.73 -5.58
C GLN A 89 5.40 -31.56 -6.25
N CYS A 90 6.01 -30.41 -6.22
CA CYS A 90 5.61 -29.21 -6.92
C CYS A 90 6.01 -29.29 -8.39
N LYS A 91 5.08 -28.89 -9.27
CA LYS A 91 5.30 -28.76 -10.71
C LYS A 91 4.79 -27.41 -11.18
N LYS A 92 5.74 -26.52 -11.46
CA LYS A 92 5.45 -25.22 -12.04
C LYS A 92 5.40 -25.33 -13.57
N TYR A 93 4.20 -25.30 -14.12
CA TYR A 93 3.98 -25.23 -15.55
C TYR A 93 3.03 -24.07 -15.86
N THR A 94 3.34 -23.31 -16.91
CA THR A 94 2.44 -22.31 -17.46
C THR A 94 1.19 -22.96 -18.06
N GLY A 95 1.37 -24.10 -18.74
CA GLY A 95 0.28 -24.95 -19.23
C GLY A 95 -0.25 -25.96 -18.21
N ARG A 96 -1.24 -26.75 -18.62
CA ARG A 96 -1.79 -27.84 -17.79
C ARG A 96 -0.87 -29.06 -17.76
N LEU A 97 -0.71 -29.68 -16.59
CA LEU A 97 0.07 -30.91 -16.43
C LEU A 97 -0.63 -32.08 -17.15
N THR A 98 0.09 -32.75 -18.04
CA THR A 98 -0.43 -33.86 -18.84
C THR A 98 -0.29 -35.21 -18.13
N LYS A 99 -1.07 -36.21 -18.56
CA LYS A 99 -1.01 -37.58 -18.03
C LYS A 99 0.40 -38.21 -18.13
N PRO A 100 1.11 -38.12 -19.28
CA PRO A 100 2.50 -38.60 -19.37
C PRO A 100 3.45 -37.91 -18.39
N GLN A 101 3.34 -36.60 -18.22
CA GLN A 101 4.20 -35.85 -17.29
C GLN A 101 3.96 -36.28 -15.84
N ALA A 102 2.70 -36.42 -15.42
CA ALA A 102 2.37 -36.88 -14.07
C ALA A 102 2.92 -38.29 -13.79
N LEU A 103 2.73 -39.23 -14.72
CA LEU A 103 3.25 -40.60 -14.59
C LEU A 103 4.77 -40.63 -14.53
N LYS A 104 5.45 -39.86 -15.39
CA LYS A 104 6.91 -39.80 -15.39
C LYS A 104 7.48 -39.29 -14.06
N GLU A 105 6.85 -38.29 -13.45
CA GLU A 105 7.28 -37.79 -12.14
C GLU A 105 7.14 -38.85 -11.04
N ILE A 106 6.01 -39.56 -10.99
CA ILE A 106 5.78 -40.64 -10.02
C ILE A 106 6.78 -41.79 -10.24
N ILE A 107 6.99 -42.21 -11.50
CA ILE A 107 7.95 -43.27 -11.85
C ILE A 107 9.37 -42.87 -11.46
N LYS A 108 9.75 -41.62 -11.71
CA LYS A 108 11.08 -41.08 -11.34
C LYS A 108 11.32 -41.20 -9.84
N PHE A 109 10.34 -40.81 -9.02
CA PHE A 109 10.42 -40.99 -7.57
C PHE A 109 10.58 -42.47 -7.19
N LEU A 110 9.79 -43.37 -7.77
CA LEU A 110 9.88 -44.80 -7.46
C LEU A 110 11.22 -45.40 -7.87
N LEU A 111 11.82 -44.96 -8.99
CA LEU A 111 13.16 -45.35 -9.39
C LEU A 111 14.20 -44.93 -8.35
N PHE A 112 14.11 -43.70 -7.83
CA PHE A 112 14.96 -43.27 -6.71
C PHE A 112 14.70 -44.07 -5.44
N ALA A 113 13.45 -44.44 -5.14
CA ALA A 113 13.11 -45.27 -3.99
C ALA A 113 13.66 -46.70 -4.08
N ASN A 114 13.94 -47.20 -5.30
CA ASN A 114 14.63 -48.48 -5.49
C ASN A 114 16.15 -48.37 -5.27
N LEU A 115 16.74 -47.19 -5.47
CA LEU A 115 18.14 -46.92 -5.08
C LEU A 115 18.27 -46.69 -3.57
N ASP A 116 17.24 -46.11 -2.95
CA ASP A 116 17.21 -45.78 -1.53
C ASP A 116 15.83 -46.11 -0.93
N ASN A 117 15.74 -47.26 -0.26
CA ASN A 117 14.50 -47.74 0.35
C ASN A 117 13.99 -46.83 1.49
N SER A 118 14.83 -45.93 2.03
CA SER A 118 14.38 -44.98 3.06
C SER A 118 13.40 -43.93 2.52
N LEU A 119 13.35 -43.72 1.19
CA LEU A 119 12.45 -42.76 0.55
C LEU A 119 11.01 -43.26 0.51
N LEU A 120 10.80 -44.58 0.45
CA LEU A 120 9.50 -45.24 0.41
C LEU A 120 9.49 -46.44 1.40
N PRO A 121 9.48 -46.18 2.71
CA PRO A 121 9.63 -47.25 3.71
C PRO A 121 8.41 -48.18 3.77
N ASN A 122 7.22 -47.67 3.43
CA ASN A 122 5.98 -48.47 3.39
C ASN A 122 5.07 -48.02 2.23
N PRO A 123 5.15 -48.68 1.05
CA PRO A 123 4.34 -48.31 -0.12
C PRO A 123 2.83 -48.34 0.13
N ASP A 124 2.34 -49.25 0.98
CA ASP A 124 0.90 -49.45 1.23
C ASP A 124 0.28 -48.32 2.09
N ASN A 125 1.11 -47.51 2.76
CA ASN A 125 0.67 -46.36 3.56
C ASN A 125 1.43 -45.09 3.16
N PHE A 126 1.66 -44.91 1.87
CA PHE A 126 2.36 -43.75 1.33
C PHE A 126 1.48 -42.95 0.38
N GLU A 127 1.44 -41.63 0.57
CA GLU A 127 0.72 -40.71 -0.31
C GLU A 127 1.69 -39.80 -1.08
N TYR A 128 1.59 -39.85 -2.41
CA TYR A 128 2.31 -38.97 -3.33
C TYR A 128 1.39 -37.82 -3.74
N LYS A 129 1.71 -36.59 -3.32
CA LYS A 129 0.92 -35.39 -3.63
C LYS A 129 1.57 -34.56 -4.74
N LEU A 130 0.82 -34.28 -5.79
CA LEU A 130 1.24 -33.36 -6.87
C LEU A 130 0.65 -31.98 -6.65
N TYR A 131 1.49 -30.98 -6.41
CA TYR A 131 1.05 -29.57 -6.36
C TYR A 131 1.39 -28.91 -7.69
N VAL A 132 0.39 -28.41 -8.39
CA VAL A 132 0.59 -27.79 -9.72
C VAL A 132 0.26 -26.31 -9.68
N SER A 133 1.09 -25.50 -10.32
CA SER A 133 0.91 -24.04 -10.36
C SER A 133 -0.27 -23.58 -11.22
N ASN A 134 -0.86 -24.48 -12.02
CA ASN A 134 -2.03 -24.22 -12.86
C ASN A 134 -3.06 -25.34 -12.65
N ASP A 135 -3.32 -26.18 -13.64
CA ASP A 135 -4.28 -27.27 -13.54
C ASP A 135 -3.78 -28.51 -14.27
N LEU A 136 -4.51 -29.62 -14.18
CA LEU A 136 -4.23 -30.85 -14.89
C LEU A 136 -5.11 -30.98 -16.14
N THR A 137 -4.62 -31.69 -17.15
CA THR A 137 -5.47 -32.10 -18.28
C THR A 137 -6.52 -33.12 -17.82
N GLU A 138 -7.68 -33.18 -18.48
CA GLU A 138 -8.74 -34.15 -18.14
C GLU A 138 -8.22 -35.60 -18.05
N PRO A 139 -7.40 -36.12 -18.98
CA PRO A 139 -6.83 -37.46 -18.85
C PRO A 139 -5.94 -37.65 -17.61
N ALA A 140 -5.27 -36.60 -17.13
CA ALA A 140 -4.46 -36.65 -15.93
C ALA A 140 -5.32 -36.61 -14.66
N ILE A 141 -6.39 -35.80 -14.65
CA ILE A 141 -7.39 -35.78 -13.57
C ILE A 141 -8.04 -37.15 -13.43
N THR A 142 -8.50 -37.74 -14.54
CA THR A 142 -9.08 -39.10 -14.54
C THR A 142 -8.07 -40.13 -14.03
N LEU A 143 -6.80 -40.04 -14.44
CA LEU A 143 -5.76 -40.92 -13.93
C LEU A 143 -5.62 -40.81 -12.40
N ILE A 144 -5.57 -39.62 -11.82
CA ILE A 144 -5.33 -39.47 -10.37
C ILE A 144 -6.58 -39.83 -9.56
N ASN A 145 -7.77 -39.43 -9.99
CA ASN A 145 -9.01 -39.72 -9.27
C ASN A 145 -9.40 -41.22 -9.33
N GLU A 146 -9.06 -41.91 -10.41
CA GLU A 146 -9.31 -43.36 -10.59
C GLU A 146 -7.99 -44.17 -10.59
N TYR A 147 -7.00 -43.72 -9.81
CA TYR A 147 -5.61 -44.17 -9.91
C TYR A 147 -5.42 -45.68 -9.88
N ALA A 148 -6.03 -46.40 -8.94
CA ALA A 148 -5.86 -47.85 -8.80
C ALA A 148 -6.27 -48.63 -10.08
N ALA A 149 -7.35 -48.20 -10.75
CA ALA A 149 -7.83 -48.82 -11.98
C ALA A 149 -6.97 -48.36 -13.17
N LYS A 150 -6.82 -47.05 -13.35
CA LYS A 150 -6.13 -46.48 -14.51
C LYS A 150 -4.65 -46.82 -14.57
N VAL A 151 -3.96 -46.89 -13.43
CA VAL A 151 -2.55 -47.32 -13.40
C VAL A 151 -2.40 -48.78 -13.85
N SER A 152 -3.36 -49.64 -13.55
CA SER A 152 -3.34 -51.03 -13.99
C SER A 152 -3.54 -51.16 -15.50
N ASP A 153 -4.38 -50.31 -16.09
CA ASP A 153 -4.55 -50.23 -17.55
C ASP A 153 -3.24 -49.77 -18.23
N GLU A 154 -2.58 -48.73 -17.71
CA GLU A 154 -1.30 -48.22 -18.24
C GLU A 154 -0.16 -49.25 -18.12
N ILE A 155 -0.18 -50.06 -17.06
CA ILE A 155 0.76 -51.18 -16.90
C ILE A 155 0.50 -52.26 -17.96
N THR A 156 -0.76 -52.62 -18.18
CA THR A 156 -1.15 -53.68 -19.13
C THR A 156 -0.86 -53.27 -20.58
N ASN A 157 -1.03 -51.99 -20.89
CA ASN A 157 -0.75 -51.42 -22.22
C ASN A 157 0.74 -51.20 -22.51
N GLY A 158 1.63 -51.49 -21.55
CA GLY A 158 3.09 -51.32 -21.70
C GLY A 158 3.58 -49.87 -21.60
N THR A 159 2.69 -48.89 -21.40
CA THR A 159 3.06 -47.46 -21.29
C THR A 159 4.05 -47.21 -20.15
N ILE A 160 3.86 -47.90 -19.02
CA ILE A 160 4.74 -47.74 -17.84
C ILE A 160 6.16 -48.22 -18.13
N ASP A 161 6.33 -49.34 -18.84
CA ASP A 161 7.66 -49.83 -19.21
C ASP A 161 8.37 -48.84 -20.13
N GLN A 162 7.65 -48.25 -21.09
CA GLN A 162 8.18 -47.21 -21.95
C GLN A 162 8.69 -46.02 -21.12
N TYR A 163 7.90 -45.50 -20.19
CA TYR A 163 8.32 -44.36 -19.36
C TYR A 163 9.48 -44.70 -18.41
N ILE A 164 9.54 -45.91 -17.86
CA ILE A 164 10.67 -46.37 -17.06
C ILE A 164 11.95 -46.30 -17.88
N GLN A 165 11.92 -46.83 -19.12
CA GLN A 165 13.08 -46.79 -20.00
C GLN A 165 13.46 -45.37 -20.37
N GLU A 166 12.50 -44.53 -20.74
CA GLU A 166 12.77 -43.12 -21.06
C GLU A 166 13.48 -42.40 -19.90
N ILE A 167 13.00 -42.56 -18.67
CA ILE A 167 13.58 -41.91 -17.49
C ILE A 167 14.99 -42.47 -17.18
N ILE A 168 15.19 -43.79 -17.27
CA ILE A 168 16.51 -44.40 -17.03
C ILE A 168 17.56 -43.87 -18.01
N HIS A 169 17.16 -43.60 -19.26
CA HIS A 169 18.06 -43.08 -20.28
C HIS A 169 18.30 -41.56 -20.14
N GLU A 170 17.33 -40.81 -19.63
CA GLU A 170 17.40 -39.36 -19.44
C GLU A 170 18.31 -38.95 -18.26
N TYR A 171 18.35 -39.72 -17.16
CA TYR A 171 19.05 -39.33 -15.93
C TYR A 171 20.26 -40.23 -15.62
N GLU A 172 21.45 -39.63 -15.47
CA GLU A 172 22.69 -40.35 -15.12
C GLU A 172 22.60 -41.11 -13.79
N SER A 173 21.84 -40.60 -12.84
CA SER A 173 21.60 -41.23 -11.53
C SER A 173 21.04 -42.65 -11.62
N PHE A 174 20.44 -43.03 -12.76
CA PHE A 174 19.88 -44.35 -13.01
C PHE A 174 20.74 -45.23 -13.92
N ALA A 175 22.02 -44.90 -14.11
CA ALA A 175 22.93 -45.70 -14.94
C ALA A 175 22.97 -47.19 -14.56
N ALA A 176 22.83 -47.51 -13.27
CA ALA A 176 22.77 -48.89 -12.76
C ALA A 176 21.57 -49.70 -13.28
N PHE A 177 20.51 -49.04 -13.74
CA PHE A 177 19.28 -49.68 -14.24
C PHE A 177 19.22 -49.82 -15.77
N LYS A 178 20.24 -49.34 -16.51
CA LYS A 178 20.27 -49.42 -17.99
C LYS A 178 20.28 -50.85 -18.50
N GLU A 179 20.98 -51.75 -17.81
CA GLU A 179 21.07 -53.16 -18.20
C GLU A 179 19.95 -54.02 -17.61
N ASN A 180 19.47 -53.66 -16.42
CA ASN A 180 18.39 -54.37 -15.73
C ASN A 180 17.47 -53.38 -14.99
N ALA A 181 16.39 -52.97 -15.65
CA ALA A 181 15.43 -52.05 -15.07
C ALA A 181 14.53 -52.76 -14.03
N PRO A 182 14.26 -52.17 -12.86
CA PRO A 182 13.41 -52.77 -11.82
C PRO A 182 11.90 -52.68 -12.17
N SER A 183 11.51 -52.98 -13.40
CA SER A 183 10.16 -52.75 -13.92
C SER A 183 9.06 -53.39 -13.08
N ASP A 184 9.22 -54.65 -12.67
CA ASP A 184 8.21 -55.36 -11.88
C ASP A 184 8.03 -54.74 -10.48
N THR A 185 9.13 -54.31 -9.86
CA THR A 185 9.09 -53.62 -8.57
C THR A 185 8.37 -52.28 -8.67
N ILE A 186 8.70 -51.48 -9.70
CA ILE A 186 8.04 -50.19 -9.95
C ILE A 186 6.54 -50.38 -10.20
N LYS A 187 6.15 -51.34 -11.04
CA LYS A 187 4.74 -51.68 -11.29
C LYS A 187 4.02 -52.11 -10.02
N SER A 188 4.68 -52.90 -9.16
CA SER A 188 4.10 -53.29 -7.87
C SER A 188 3.95 -52.12 -6.92
N GLN A 189 4.92 -51.19 -6.87
CA GLN A 189 4.86 -50.01 -6.00
C GLN A 189 3.81 -49.01 -6.48
N LEU A 190 3.70 -48.79 -7.80
CA LEU A 190 2.68 -47.94 -8.42
C LEU A 190 1.27 -48.34 -8.01
N LYS A 191 0.98 -49.65 -7.89
CA LYS A 191 -0.33 -50.15 -7.46
C LYS A 191 -0.62 -49.95 -5.97
N LYS A 192 0.41 -49.75 -5.14
CA LYS A 192 0.29 -49.69 -3.68
C LYS A 192 0.18 -48.26 -3.14
N ILE A 193 0.92 -47.32 -3.75
CA ILE A 193 0.91 -45.93 -3.31
C ILE A 193 -0.44 -45.26 -3.60
N LYS A 194 -0.79 -44.28 -2.79
CA LYS A 194 -1.88 -43.35 -3.07
C LYS A 194 -1.33 -42.14 -3.81
N VAL A 195 -2.08 -41.61 -4.76
CA VAL A 195 -1.72 -40.39 -5.50
C VAL A 195 -2.86 -39.40 -5.39
N SER A 196 -2.53 -38.15 -5.07
CA SER A 196 -3.47 -37.03 -5.03
C SER A 196 -2.83 -35.78 -5.64
N TYR A 197 -3.63 -34.75 -5.90
CA TYR A 197 -3.14 -33.48 -6.42
C TYR A 197 -3.82 -32.29 -5.75
N SER A 198 -3.20 -31.12 -5.85
CA SER A 198 -3.83 -29.82 -5.64
C SER A 198 -3.49 -28.89 -6.79
N ASN A 199 -4.52 -28.29 -7.37
CA ASN A 199 -4.37 -27.33 -8.48
C ASN A 199 -4.39 -25.89 -7.98
N ALA A 200 -4.21 -24.94 -8.88
CA ALA A 200 -4.18 -23.51 -8.58
C ALA A 200 -5.46 -23.05 -7.87
N THR A 201 -6.63 -23.59 -8.19
CA THR A 201 -7.88 -23.22 -7.52
C THR A 201 -7.87 -23.62 -6.05
N GLU A 202 -7.53 -24.88 -5.74
CA GLU A 202 -7.46 -25.35 -4.36
C GLU A 202 -6.34 -24.67 -3.58
N LEU A 203 -5.16 -24.53 -4.18
CA LEU A 203 -4.02 -23.85 -3.56
C LEU A 203 -4.32 -22.37 -3.31
N SER A 204 -5.04 -21.70 -4.21
CA SER A 204 -5.47 -20.31 -4.02
C SER A 204 -6.41 -20.21 -2.83
N ALA A 205 -7.45 -21.04 -2.77
CA ALA A 205 -8.42 -21.02 -1.66
C ALA A 205 -7.74 -21.27 -0.30
N ARG A 206 -6.80 -22.21 -0.26
CA ARG A 206 -6.01 -22.52 0.96
C ARG A 206 -5.09 -21.38 1.34
N THR A 207 -4.43 -20.74 0.37
CA THR A 207 -3.53 -19.59 0.60
C THR A 207 -4.31 -18.35 1.04
N TYR A 208 -5.49 -18.07 0.48
CA TYR A 208 -6.37 -16.98 0.93
C TYR A 208 -6.87 -17.16 2.35
N SER A 209 -6.93 -18.40 2.85
CA SER A 209 -7.29 -18.66 4.25
C SER A 209 -6.13 -18.37 5.23
N ASN A 210 -4.96 -17.94 4.72
CA ASN A 210 -3.77 -17.63 5.49
C ASN A 210 -3.17 -16.28 5.03
N ASP A 211 -3.68 -15.19 5.61
CA ASP A 211 -3.30 -13.81 5.26
C ASP A 211 -1.79 -13.56 5.35
N LYS A 212 -1.15 -14.15 6.37
CA LYS A 212 0.29 -14.02 6.57
C LYS A 212 1.05 -14.66 5.41
N LEU A 213 0.67 -15.88 5.01
CA LEU A 213 1.28 -16.57 3.87
C LEU A 213 1.01 -15.83 2.56
N LEU A 214 -0.21 -15.34 2.36
CA LEU A 214 -0.57 -14.56 1.17
C LEU A 214 0.33 -13.34 0.99
N SER A 215 0.51 -12.55 2.07
CA SER A 215 1.33 -11.33 2.05
C SER A 215 2.83 -11.57 1.84
N LEU A 216 3.34 -12.77 2.19
CA LEU A 216 4.74 -13.15 1.99
C LEU A 216 5.10 -13.42 0.52
N PHE A 217 4.16 -13.94 -0.27
CA PHE A 217 4.41 -14.37 -1.64
C PHE A 217 3.76 -13.48 -2.70
N PHE A 218 2.71 -12.73 -2.34
CA PHE A 218 1.96 -11.92 -3.30
C PHE A 218 1.78 -10.50 -2.77
N ASN A 219 2.14 -9.53 -3.62
CA ASN A 219 1.83 -8.13 -3.35
C ASN A 219 0.37 -7.87 -3.77
N VAL A 220 -0.53 -7.93 -2.80
CA VAL A 220 -1.96 -7.66 -3.02
C VAL A 220 -2.13 -6.15 -3.26
N LYS A 221 -2.10 -5.75 -4.53
CA LYS A 221 -2.51 -4.40 -4.94
C LYS A 221 -4.01 -4.41 -5.16
N THR A 222 -4.76 -3.76 -4.28
CA THR A 222 -6.20 -3.56 -4.46
C THR A 222 -6.41 -2.68 -5.70
N ILE A 223 -6.87 -3.26 -6.80
CA ILE A 223 -7.35 -2.49 -7.95
C ILE A 223 -8.74 -2.01 -7.56
N VAL A 224 -8.82 -0.75 -7.14
CA VAL A 224 -10.11 -0.13 -6.82
C VAL A 224 -10.69 0.43 -8.11
N ASP A 225 -11.86 -0.05 -8.50
CA ASP A 225 -12.70 0.64 -9.48
C ASP A 225 -12.89 2.10 -9.05
N LEU A 226 -12.71 3.07 -9.95
CA LEU A 226 -12.75 4.49 -9.59
C LEU A 226 -14.13 4.91 -9.05
N GLU A 227 -15.22 4.32 -9.55
CA GLU A 227 -16.57 4.56 -9.01
C GLU A 227 -16.78 3.89 -7.64
N GLY A 228 -16.27 2.66 -7.48
CA GLY A 228 -16.23 1.97 -6.18
C GLY A 228 -15.36 2.69 -5.16
N ALA A 229 -14.24 3.28 -5.58
CA ALA A 229 -13.31 4.05 -4.77
C ALA A 229 -13.98 5.34 -4.28
N ASP A 230 -14.65 6.08 -5.16
CA ASP A 230 -15.34 7.31 -4.78
C ASP A 230 -16.46 7.02 -3.77
N ASN A 231 -17.23 5.94 -3.98
CA ASN A 231 -18.24 5.51 -3.02
C ASN A 231 -17.65 5.01 -1.70
N LEU A 232 -16.55 4.25 -1.72
CA LEU A 232 -15.88 3.78 -0.52
C LEU A 232 -15.20 4.93 0.24
N ILE A 233 -14.64 5.91 -0.45
CA ILE A 233 -14.06 7.12 0.14
C ILE A 233 -15.17 7.97 0.75
N ARG A 234 -16.28 8.18 0.04
CA ARG A 234 -17.46 8.88 0.58
C ARG A 234 -18.03 8.15 1.80
N ASN A 235 -18.21 6.83 1.72
CA ASN A 235 -18.73 6.04 2.84
C ASN A 235 -17.75 6.00 4.02
N ALA A 236 -16.45 5.81 3.77
CA ALA A 236 -15.45 5.82 4.84
C ALA A 236 -15.35 7.20 5.48
N LEU A 237 -15.39 8.29 4.72
CA LEU A 237 -15.37 9.64 5.27
C LEU A 237 -16.68 10.01 5.96
N ASP A 238 -17.83 9.51 5.49
CA ASP A 238 -19.10 9.57 6.20
C ASP A 238 -19.03 8.79 7.52
N ASP A 239 -18.36 7.63 7.55
CA ASP A 239 -18.10 6.84 8.76
C ASP A 239 -17.14 7.57 9.73
N TYR A 240 -16.23 8.39 9.19
CA TYR A 240 -15.39 9.34 9.92
C TYR A 240 -16.03 10.75 10.02
N GLY A 241 -17.35 10.88 9.83
CA GLY A 241 -18.15 12.11 9.99
C GLY A 241 -17.80 13.32 9.11
N LEU A 242 -16.88 13.18 8.16
CA LEU A 242 -16.51 14.19 7.18
C LEU A 242 -17.35 14.02 5.91
N LYS A 243 -18.59 14.52 5.94
CA LYS A 243 -19.45 14.53 4.74
C LYS A 243 -19.05 15.66 3.80
N TYR A 244 -18.76 15.32 2.54
CA TYR A 244 -18.50 16.32 1.50
C TYR A 244 -19.74 17.18 1.21
N LEU A 245 -19.52 18.48 0.94
CA LEU A 245 -20.52 19.28 0.25
C LEU A 245 -20.79 18.63 -1.12
N THR A 246 -22.03 18.22 -1.34
CA THR A 246 -22.43 17.60 -2.60
C THR A 246 -22.86 18.66 -3.63
N ASP A 247 -22.94 18.27 -4.90
CA ASP A 247 -23.54 19.11 -5.94
C ASP A 247 -24.97 19.57 -5.60
N GLU A 248 -25.71 18.76 -4.84
CA GLU A 248 -27.04 19.12 -4.36
C GLU A 248 -26.98 20.24 -3.32
N ASP A 249 -26.01 20.20 -2.40
CA ASP A 249 -25.78 21.26 -1.41
C ASP A 249 -25.35 22.58 -2.07
N LEU A 250 -24.52 22.49 -3.12
CA LEU A 250 -24.13 23.64 -3.94
C LEU A 250 -25.33 24.25 -4.68
N LYS A 251 -26.21 23.42 -5.25
CA LYS A 251 -27.48 23.89 -5.88
C LYS A 251 -28.38 24.56 -4.85
N LYS A 252 -28.55 23.98 -3.66
CA LYS A 252 -29.34 24.58 -2.57
C LYS A 252 -28.75 25.94 -2.15
N LEU A 253 -27.42 26.05 -2.06
CA LEU A 253 -26.76 27.32 -1.77
C LEU A 253 -26.97 28.34 -2.89
N GLN A 254 -26.83 27.93 -4.15
CA GLN A 254 -27.08 28.77 -5.32
C GLN A 254 -28.52 29.27 -5.33
N ASP A 255 -29.50 28.41 -5.09
CA ASP A 255 -30.92 28.76 -5.03
C ASP A 255 -31.20 29.76 -3.91
N ARG A 256 -30.63 29.55 -2.72
CA ARG A 256 -30.78 30.46 -1.58
C ARG A 256 -30.23 31.86 -1.89
N ILE A 257 -29.02 31.93 -2.44
CA ILE A 257 -28.37 33.20 -2.83
C ILE A 257 -29.15 33.86 -3.98
N GLY A 258 -29.53 33.08 -5.00
CA GLY A 258 -30.25 33.53 -6.19
C GLY A 258 -31.66 34.06 -5.92
N ASN A 259 -32.35 33.53 -4.91
CA ASN A 259 -33.70 33.97 -4.50
C ASN A 259 -33.69 35.20 -3.58
N THR A 260 -32.53 35.62 -3.08
CA THR A 260 -32.42 36.83 -2.26
C THR A 260 -32.69 38.07 -3.12
N LYS A 261 -33.60 38.96 -2.74
CA LYS A 261 -33.87 40.19 -3.51
C LYS A 261 -32.65 41.10 -3.62
N GLU A 262 -32.49 41.80 -4.73
CA GLU A 262 -31.30 42.62 -5.03
C GLU A 262 -31.04 43.70 -3.98
N GLU A 263 -32.09 44.30 -3.41
CA GLU A 263 -31.99 45.28 -2.32
C GLU A 263 -31.40 44.72 -1.01
N ASN A 264 -31.34 43.39 -0.89
CA ASN A 264 -30.80 42.65 0.26
C ASN A 264 -29.49 41.92 -0.08
N ARG A 265 -28.81 42.32 -1.15
CA ARG A 265 -27.47 41.85 -1.52
C ARG A 265 -26.48 42.99 -1.36
N ILE A 266 -25.43 42.79 -0.57
CA ILE A 266 -24.41 43.79 -0.28
C ILE A 266 -23.05 43.18 -0.59
N ASN A 267 -22.33 43.77 -1.53
CA ASN A 267 -20.96 43.40 -1.84
C ASN A 267 -20.01 44.46 -1.27
N LEU A 268 -19.02 44.02 -0.49
CA LEU A 268 -17.98 44.85 0.11
C LEU A 268 -16.57 44.45 -0.37
N GLY A 269 -16.48 43.70 -1.47
CA GLY A 269 -15.24 43.23 -2.07
C GLY A 269 -14.68 41.96 -1.44
N PHE A 270 -14.32 42.01 -0.15
CA PHE A 270 -13.75 40.86 0.58
C PHE A 270 -14.80 40.03 1.34
N VAL A 271 -16.06 40.49 1.34
CA VAL A 271 -17.20 39.79 1.91
C VAL A 271 -18.48 40.22 1.19
N ASP A 272 -19.35 39.24 0.94
CA ASP A 272 -20.68 39.44 0.39
C ASP A 272 -21.74 39.02 1.43
N PHE A 273 -22.74 39.89 1.65
CA PHE A 273 -23.86 39.62 2.53
C PHE A 273 -25.15 39.43 1.72
N PHE A 274 -25.84 38.33 1.97
CA PHE A 274 -27.14 38.01 1.39
C PHE A 274 -28.20 37.94 2.48
N GLY A 275 -29.35 38.59 2.26
CA GLY A 275 -30.49 38.59 3.19
C GLY A 275 -30.55 39.82 4.12
N TYR A 276 -29.54 40.69 4.07
CA TYR A 276 -29.48 41.92 4.86
C TYR A 276 -29.79 43.14 3.98
N ASN A 277 -30.75 43.95 4.40
CA ASN A 277 -31.18 45.12 3.65
C ASN A 277 -30.12 46.24 3.67
N LYS A 278 -29.97 47.00 2.58
CA LYS A 278 -29.12 48.20 2.50
C LYS A 278 -29.32 49.19 3.65
N GLU A 279 -30.56 49.39 4.11
CA GLU A 279 -30.88 50.28 5.23
C GLU A 279 -30.29 49.79 6.57
N PHE A 280 -30.14 48.47 6.76
CA PHE A 280 -29.47 47.92 7.95
C PHE A 280 -28.00 48.33 8.02
N PHE A 281 -27.28 48.25 6.90
CA PHE A 281 -25.90 48.73 6.84
C PHE A 281 -25.78 50.25 6.93
N LYS A 282 -26.77 51.01 6.43
CA LYS A 282 -26.86 52.46 6.68
C LYS A 282 -27.12 52.80 8.14
N PHE A 283 -27.73 51.90 8.91
CA PHE A 283 -27.94 52.07 10.35
C PHE A 283 -26.65 51.81 11.14
N LEU A 284 -25.86 50.78 10.78
CA LEU A 284 -24.61 50.39 11.47
C LEU A 284 -23.46 51.42 11.42
N LYS A 285 -23.65 52.59 10.79
CA LYS A 285 -22.62 53.62 10.53
C LYS A 285 -21.61 53.81 11.67
N GLY A 286 -20.35 53.99 11.28
CA GLY A 286 -19.25 54.28 12.21
C GLY A 286 -18.68 53.00 12.81
N ASP A 287 -18.52 53.00 14.14
CA ASP A 287 -17.84 51.91 14.87
C ASP A 287 -18.54 50.54 14.75
N PRO A 288 -19.89 50.42 14.83
CA PRO A 288 -20.54 49.11 14.72
C PRO A 288 -20.31 48.43 13.36
N PHE A 289 -20.32 49.19 12.26
CA PHE A 289 -19.98 48.67 10.94
C PHE A 289 -18.54 48.16 10.88
N LYS A 290 -17.61 48.88 11.51
CA LYS A 290 -16.21 48.47 11.60
C LYS A 290 -16.05 47.18 12.41
N GLU A 291 -16.77 47.02 13.51
CA GLU A 291 -16.75 45.79 14.33
C GLU A 291 -17.22 44.56 13.53
N VAL A 292 -18.27 44.70 12.70
CA VAL A 292 -18.73 43.62 11.82
C VAL A 292 -17.63 43.21 10.83
N LEU A 293 -16.98 44.19 10.17
CA LEU A 293 -15.90 43.90 9.24
C LEU A 293 -14.68 43.26 9.93
N GLN A 294 -14.32 43.74 11.12
CA GLN A 294 -13.23 43.18 11.92
C GLN A 294 -13.51 41.74 12.32
N SER A 295 -14.77 41.40 12.64
CA SER A 295 -15.16 40.04 12.99
C SER A 295 -15.00 39.09 11.80
N VAL A 296 -15.42 39.51 10.61
CA VAL A 296 -15.24 38.73 9.36
C VAL A 296 -13.75 38.52 9.06
N VAL A 297 -12.93 39.58 9.13
CA VAL A 297 -11.48 39.48 8.95
C VAL A 297 -10.85 38.60 10.02
N GLY A 298 -11.38 38.62 11.24
CA GLY A 298 -10.91 37.80 12.36
C GLY A 298 -11.08 36.30 12.12
N VAL A 299 -12.18 35.88 11.48
CA VAL A 299 -12.37 34.47 11.09
C VAL A 299 -11.31 34.04 10.08
N ASN A 300 -11.10 34.81 9.01
CA ASN A 300 -10.08 34.48 8.00
C ASN A 300 -8.68 34.46 8.60
N SER A 301 -8.34 35.45 9.43
CA SER A 301 -7.03 35.53 10.10
C SER A 301 -6.79 34.33 11.03
N LEU A 302 -7.82 33.84 11.72
CA LEU A 302 -7.72 32.69 12.60
C LEU A 302 -7.47 31.39 11.80
N LEU A 303 -8.19 31.20 10.69
CA LEU A 303 -7.99 30.06 9.80
C LEU A 303 -6.60 30.11 9.15
N ASP A 304 -6.17 31.27 8.66
CA ASP A 304 -4.84 31.45 8.07
C ASP A 304 -3.72 31.17 9.09
N LYS A 305 -3.93 31.53 10.36
CA LYS A 305 -3.00 31.17 11.45
C LYS A 305 -2.88 29.66 11.61
N TYR A 306 -4.00 28.94 11.77
CA TYR A 306 -3.96 27.49 11.94
C TYR A 306 -3.43 26.77 10.69
N LEU A 307 -3.69 27.32 9.51
CA LEU A 307 -3.12 26.81 8.28
C LEU A 307 -1.60 26.98 8.25
N LEU A 308 -1.08 28.12 8.73
CA LEU A 308 0.37 28.31 8.87
C LEU A 308 0.98 27.34 9.88
N ASP A 309 0.31 27.11 11.02
CA ASP A 309 0.75 26.11 12.02
C ASP A 309 0.75 24.69 11.42
N PHE A 310 -0.27 24.34 10.64
CA PHE A 310 -0.35 23.07 9.91
C PHE A 310 0.77 22.93 8.88
N ILE A 311 1.02 23.96 8.06
CA ILE A 311 2.13 23.99 7.10
C ILE A 311 3.45 23.78 7.82
N ASN A 312 3.69 24.49 8.93
CA ASN A 312 4.93 24.36 9.69
C ASN A 312 5.12 22.93 10.23
N SER A 313 4.04 22.32 10.75
CA SER A 313 4.06 20.91 11.16
C SER A 313 4.43 19.98 10.00
N LYS A 314 3.80 20.14 8.84
CA LYS A 314 4.08 19.34 7.64
C LYS A 314 5.49 19.54 7.09
N ILE A 315 6.02 20.77 7.13
CA ILE A 315 7.42 21.04 6.80
C ILE A 315 8.34 20.19 7.68
N HIS A 316 8.15 20.21 9.00
CA HIS A 316 9.01 19.46 9.91
C HIS A 316 8.92 17.93 9.70
N GLU A 317 7.73 17.40 9.46
CA GLU A 317 7.49 16.00 9.12
C GLU A 317 8.26 15.59 7.85
N LEU A 318 8.11 16.34 6.76
CA LEU A 318 8.72 16.01 5.47
C LEU A 318 10.23 16.28 5.44
N VAL A 319 10.72 17.30 6.15
CA VAL A 319 12.16 17.54 6.34
C VAL A 319 12.80 16.38 7.10
N LEU A 320 12.15 15.86 8.15
CA LEU A 320 12.63 14.69 8.87
C LEU A 320 12.75 13.48 7.93
N LEU A 321 11.69 13.18 7.17
CA LEU A 321 11.65 12.02 6.29
C LEU A 321 12.65 12.12 5.12
N TYR A 322 12.59 13.20 4.36
CA TYR A 322 13.32 13.28 3.09
C TYR A 322 14.74 13.84 3.22
N ILE A 323 14.98 14.74 4.17
CA ILE A 323 16.30 15.38 4.33
C ILE A 323 17.09 14.67 5.44
N THR A 324 16.53 14.55 6.65
CA THR A 324 17.25 13.91 7.76
C THR A 324 17.45 12.42 7.50
N GLU A 325 16.39 11.65 7.27
CA GLU A 325 16.52 10.20 7.02
C GLU A 325 16.99 9.89 5.60
N GLY A 326 16.52 10.65 4.61
CA GLY A 326 16.82 10.43 3.19
C GLY A 326 18.22 10.86 2.76
N LEU A 327 18.79 11.93 3.34
CA LEU A 327 20.08 12.47 2.95
C LEU A 327 21.12 12.38 4.08
N LEU A 328 20.85 12.96 5.25
CA LEU A 328 21.82 13.05 6.35
C LEU A 328 22.21 11.67 6.88
N ASN A 329 21.23 10.85 7.30
CA ASN A 329 21.50 9.53 7.88
C ASN A 329 22.20 8.58 6.90
N ARG A 330 22.14 8.88 5.60
CA ARG A 330 22.83 8.15 4.54
C ARG A 330 24.20 8.74 4.19
N GLY A 331 24.65 9.75 4.93
CA GLY A 331 25.94 10.41 4.75
C GLY A 331 26.07 11.21 3.45
N LYS A 332 24.95 11.65 2.87
CA LYS A 332 24.95 12.40 1.60
C LYS A 332 25.19 13.89 1.76
N ILE A 333 24.85 14.44 2.92
CA ILE A 333 24.98 15.86 3.26
C ILE A 333 25.51 16.01 4.67
N HIS A 334 26.04 17.19 4.99
CA HIS A 334 26.49 17.54 6.32
C HIS A 334 25.35 18.02 7.22
N THR A 335 25.48 17.81 8.55
CA THR A 335 24.49 18.24 9.56
C THR A 335 24.22 19.75 9.51
N PHE A 336 25.25 20.55 9.24
CA PHE A 336 25.17 22.01 9.09
C PHE A 336 24.12 22.42 8.03
N SER A 337 24.16 21.77 6.87
CA SER A 337 23.38 22.17 5.70
C SER A 337 21.87 21.95 5.87
N ILE A 338 21.45 21.15 6.85
CA ILE A 338 20.03 20.93 7.17
C ILE A 338 19.35 22.22 7.65
N GLY A 339 20.11 23.14 8.24
CA GLY A 339 19.60 24.41 8.79
C GLY A 339 18.86 25.28 7.77
N ILE A 340 19.07 25.06 6.47
CA ILE A 340 18.36 25.78 5.40
C ILE A 340 16.92 25.33 5.23
N ALA A 341 16.61 24.06 5.51
CA ALA A 341 15.43 23.41 4.95
C ALA A 341 14.12 24.00 5.46
N ALA A 342 13.90 23.98 6.79
CA ALA A 342 12.66 24.48 7.36
C ALA A 342 12.49 26.00 7.16
N PRO A 343 13.50 26.87 7.40
CA PRO A 343 13.37 28.30 7.13
C PRO A 343 13.09 28.62 5.66
N TYR A 344 13.73 27.91 4.72
CA TYR A 344 13.49 28.09 3.28
C TYR A 344 12.06 27.71 2.92
N LEU A 345 11.62 26.50 3.29
CA LEU A 345 10.27 26.01 2.99
C LEU A 345 9.20 26.89 3.64
N LEU A 346 9.40 27.32 4.88
CA LEU A 346 8.45 28.19 5.58
C LEU A 346 8.34 29.55 4.87
N LYS A 347 9.47 30.17 4.50
CA LYS A 347 9.44 31.43 3.72
C LYS A 347 8.73 31.20 2.37
N ARG A 348 9.07 30.16 1.60
CA ARG A 348 8.42 29.84 0.31
C ARG A 348 6.91 29.65 0.43
N LEU A 349 6.47 28.80 1.35
CA LEU A 349 5.06 28.42 1.50
C LEU A 349 4.23 29.52 2.16
N SER A 350 4.81 30.28 3.09
CA SER A 350 4.15 31.46 3.67
C SER A 350 3.91 32.55 2.62
N MET A 351 4.80 32.72 1.64
CA MET A 351 4.56 33.62 0.50
C MET A 351 3.38 33.17 -0.35
N THR A 352 3.27 31.87 -0.68
CA THR A 352 2.11 31.33 -1.41
C THR A 352 0.80 31.60 -0.66
N LEU A 353 0.82 31.49 0.66
CA LEU A 353 -0.32 31.78 1.53
C LEU A 353 -0.71 33.26 1.49
N LEU A 354 0.25 34.15 1.69
CA LEU A 354 0.03 35.61 1.73
C LEU A 354 -0.35 36.20 0.36
N ALA A 355 0.17 35.63 -0.74
CA ALA A 355 -0.19 36.02 -2.11
C ALA A 355 -1.69 35.91 -2.39
N LYS A 356 -2.36 34.95 -1.74
CA LYS A 356 -3.81 34.74 -1.87
C LYS A 356 -4.63 35.68 -0.98
N SER A 357 -4.04 36.25 0.07
CA SER A 357 -4.74 37.06 1.09
C SER A 357 -4.52 38.57 0.95
N MET A 358 -3.52 39.03 0.18
CA MET A 358 -3.19 40.45 0.03
C MET A 358 -2.84 40.84 -1.40
N PRO A 359 -3.06 42.12 -1.81
CA PRO A 359 -2.61 42.62 -3.10
C PRO A 359 -1.08 42.58 -3.24
N GLU A 360 -0.58 42.23 -4.43
CA GLU A 360 0.85 42.13 -4.76
C GLU A 360 1.64 43.40 -4.38
N ALA A 361 1.09 44.58 -4.68
CA ALA A 361 1.74 45.86 -4.35
C ALA A 361 1.95 46.08 -2.83
N MET A 362 1.09 45.50 -1.98
CA MET A 362 1.29 45.54 -0.52
C MET A 362 2.31 44.51 -0.07
N LEU A 363 2.31 43.33 -0.68
CA LEU A 363 3.26 42.26 -0.38
C LEU A 363 4.70 42.71 -0.66
N THR A 364 4.97 43.26 -1.85
CA THR A 364 6.31 43.77 -2.19
C THR A 364 6.80 44.88 -1.26
N LYS A 365 5.87 45.69 -0.73
CA LYS A 365 6.21 46.82 0.16
C LYS A 365 6.53 46.39 1.59
N TYR A 366 5.75 45.47 2.16
CA TYR A 366 5.88 45.06 3.56
C TYR A 366 6.71 43.79 3.74
N TYR A 367 6.86 42.99 2.68
CA TYR A 367 7.62 41.76 2.64
C TYR A 367 8.53 41.75 1.39
N PRO A 368 9.65 42.49 1.39
CA PRO A 368 10.55 42.60 0.24
C PRO A 368 11.05 41.24 -0.28
N GLN A 369 11.16 40.25 0.61
CA GLN A 369 11.48 38.86 0.29
C GLN A 369 10.50 38.18 -0.67
N PHE A 370 9.28 38.73 -0.83
CA PHE A 370 8.28 38.25 -1.78
C PHE A 370 8.76 38.30 -3.23
N SER A 371 9.67 39.23 -3.54
CA SER A 371 10.23 39.39 -4.89
C SER A 371 11.55 38.64 -5.09
N MET A 372 12.04 37.91 -4.08
CA MET A 372 13.30 37.18 -4.19
C MET A 372 13.15 35.91 -5.01
N THR A 373 14.16 35.60 -5.83
CA THR A 373 14.28 34.29 -6.47
C THR A 373 14.60 33.20 -5.44
N LYS A 374 14.52 31.92 -5.85
CA LYS A 374 14.90 30.81 -4.97
C LYS A 374 16.35 30.93 -4.52
N GLU A 375 17.24 31.33 -5.44
CA GLU A 375 18.67 31.51 -5.19
C GLU A 375 18.94 32.66 -4.23
N GLU A 376 18.25 33.79 -4.40
CA GLU A 376 18.35 34.94 -3.50
C GLU A 376 17.87 34.58 -2.08
N LEU A 377 16.77 33.81 -1.98
CA LEU A 377 16.23 33.35 -0.71
C LEU A 377 17.18 32.36 -0.01
N VAL A 378 17.79 31.45 -0.75
CA VAL A 378 18.82 30.54 -0.22
C VAL A 378 20.00 31.36 0.29
N SER A 379 20.46 32.36 -0.45
CA SER A 379 21.57 33.22 -0.05
C SER A 379 21.27 33.99 1.24
N ASP A 380 20.09 34.62 1.35
CA ASP A 380 19.64 35.37 2.52
C ASP A 380 19.60 34.50 3.79
N ILE A 381 19.04 33.30 3.69
CA ILE A 381 18.99 32.38 4.84
C ILE A 381 20.38 31.83 5.17
N ALA A 382 21.18 31.51 4.14
CA ALA A 382 22.53 31.01 4.33
C ALA A 382 23.42 32.05 5.04
N GLU A 383 23.28 33.34 4.73
CA GLU A 383 24.00 34.42 5.43
C GLU A 383 23.71 34.40 6.94
N THR A 384 22.43 34.26 7.31
CA THR A 384 22.03 34.13 8.72
C THR A 384 22.63 32.88 9.39
N LEU A 385 22.68 31.75 8.66
CA LEU A 385 23.33 30.52 9.15
C LEU A 385 24.84 30.73 9.34
N TYR A 386 25.50 31.41 8.41
CA TYR A 386 26.93 31.69 8.48
C TYR A 386 27.29 32.60 9.66
N GLU A 387 26.57 33.69 9.88
CA GLU A 387 26.78 34.59 11.03
C GLU A 387 26.60 33.87 12.37
N SER A 388 25.61 32.98 12.46
CA SER A 388 25.40 32.14 13.63
C SER A 388 26.59 31.19 13.85
N SER A 389 27.05 30.55 12.77
CA SER A 389 28.15 29.59 12.79
C SER A 389 29.49 30.22 13.15
N GLU A 390 29.77 31.42 12.62
CA GLU A 390 30.99 32.17 12.91
C GLU A 390 31.09 32.51 14.41
N ARG A 391 29.99 32.94 15.02
CA ARG A 391 29.92 33.17 16.48
C ARG A 391 30.18 31.90 17.28
N VAL A 392 29.53 30.79 16.90
CA VAL A 392 29.71 29.48 17.54
C VAL A 392 31.17 29.02 17.44
N MET A 393 31.79 29.13 16.27
CA MET A 393 33.20 28.77 16.05
C MET A 393 34.16 29.64 16.84
N ALA A 394 33.83 30.94 17.02
CA ALA A 394 34.54 31.85 17.90
C ALA A 394 34.27 31.62 19.40
N LYS A 395 33.40 30.65 19.75
CA LYS A 395 32.90 30.37 21.11
C LYS A 395 32.18 31.57 21.75
N ASP A 396 31.60 32.43 20.94
CA ASP A 396 30.74 33.52 21.37
C ASP A 396 29.29 33.01 21.50
N TYR A 397 28.87 32.77 22.74
CA TYR A 397 27.52 32.34 23.10
C TYR A 397 26.69 33.45 23.76
N SER A 398 27.12 34.71 23.64
CA SER A 398 26.48 35.87 24.31
C SER A 398 25.01 36.08 23.93
N GLN A 399 24.60 35.58 22.76
CA GLN A 399 23.24 35.69 22.23
C GLN A 399 22.33 34.50 22.57
N LEU A 400 22.85 33.48 23.27
CA LEU A 400 22.04 32.32 23.66
C LEU A 400 21.15 32.69 24.86
N VAL A 401 19.84 32.62 24.64
CA VAL A 401 18.82 32.88 25.67
C VAL A 401 18.29 31.55 26.22
N GLY A 402 18.14 31.43 27.54
CA GLY A 402 17.57 30.25 28.19
C GLY A 402 18.05 30.10 29.64
N SER A 403 17.62 29.03 30.30
CA SER A 403 18.23 28.60 31.56
C SER A 403 19.69 28.17 31.34
N PRO A 404 20.52 28.09 32.39
CA PRO A 404 21.88 27.54 32.28
C PRO A 404 21.91 26.16 31.60
N GLU A 405 20.94 25.30 31.91
CA GLU A 405 20.78 23.98 31.32
C GLU A 405 20.44 24.05 29.82
N ASP A 406 19.56 24.98 29.41
CA ASP A 406 19.23 25.20 27.99
C ASP A 406 20.43 25.71 27.20
N ILE A 407 21.22 26.61 27.79
CA ILE A 407 22.41 27.18 27.16
C ILE A 407 23.45 26.07 26.95
N GLU A 408 23.69 25.22 27.97
CA GLU A 408 24.61 24.08 27.83
C GLU A 408 24.13 23.06 26.79
N PHE A 409 22.83 22.79 26.74
CA PHE A 409 22.24 21.94 25.69
C PHE A 409 22.44 22.54 24.30
N LYS A 410 22.17 23.83 24.11
CA LYS A 410 22.37 24.54 22.83
C LYS A 410 23.83 24.52 22.40
N ILE A 411 24.78 24.76 23.31
CA ILE A 411 26.22 24.68 23.01
C ILE A 411 26.61 23.28 22.51
N ARG A 412 26.12 22.22 23.16
CA ARG A 412 26.36 20.83 22.71
C ARG A 412 25.77 20.58 21.32
N PHE A 413 24.54 21.04 21.09
CA PHE A 413 23.88 20.92 19.79
C PHE A 413 24.65 21.66 18.69
N PHE A 414 25.05 22.91 18.93
CA PHE A 414 25.87 23.68 17.99
C PHE A 414 27.22 23.03 17.72
N SER A 415 27.88 22.48 18.74
CA SER A 415 29.12 21.74 18.56
C SER A 415 28.93 20.53 17.65
N HIS A 416 27.81 19.81 17.79
CA HIS A 416 27.47 18.67 16.94
C HIS A 416 27.19 19.08 15.49
N MET A 417 26.47 20.19 15.27
CA MET A 417 26.16 20.67 13.91
C MET A 417 27.40 21.02 13.08
N HIS A 418 28.50 21.40 13.73
CA HIS A 418 29.74 21.84 13.09
C HIS A 418 30.87 20.79 13.12
N ILE A 419 30.58 19.53 13.47
CA ILE A 419 31.60 18.47 13.49
C ILE A 419 32.32 18.39 12.14
N GLY A 420 33.65 18.50 12.14
CA GLY A 420 34.44 18.40 10.91
C GLY A 420 34.54 19.69 10.09
N LEU A 421 33.95 20.80 10.56
CA LEU A 421 34.16 22.14 10.00
C LEU A 421 35.16 22.91 10.86
N ASN A 422 36.27 23.38 10.28
CA ASN A 422 37.31 24.09 11.03
C ASN A 422 37.25 25.61 10.86
N SER A 423 36.56 26.08 9.82
CA SER A 423 36.35 27.50 9.56
C SER A 423 35.00 27.78 8.91
N ILE A 424 34.65 29.06 8.81
CA ILE A 424 33.44 29.49 8.12
C ILE A 424 33.54 29.25 6.60
N GLU A 425 34.74 29.31 6.03
CA GLU A 425 35.00 28.95 4.64
C GLU A 425 34.73 27.47 4.37
N ASP A 426 35.12 26.59 5.32
CA ASP A 426 34.76 25.16 5.24
C ASP A 426 33.24 24.97 5.23
N ALA A 427 32.53 25.67 6.12
CA ALA A 427 31.07 25.61 6.20
C ALA A 427 30.40 26.09 4.91
N LYS A 428 30.88 27.20 4.32
CA LYS A 428 30.40 27.72 3.03
C LYS A 428 30.63 26.73 1.89
N ALA A 429 31.82 26.14 1.81
CA ALA A 429 32.15 25.18 0.76
C ALA A 429 31.31 23.89 0.87
N VAL A 430 31.13 23.37 2.08
CA VAL A 430 30.25 22.22 2.36
C VAL A 430 28.81 22.54 2.01
N PHE A 431 28.31 23.71 2.41
CA PHE A 431 26.96 24.14 2.11
C PHE A 431 26.69 24.23 0.61
N THR A 432 27.59 24.87 -0.16
CA THR A 432 27.45 24.97 -1.62
C THR A 432 27.35 23.59 -2.27
N LYS A 433 28.18 22.64 -1.83
CA LYS A 433 28.15 21.26 -2.34
C LYS A 433 26.85 20.54 -1.96
N ASP A 434 26.44 20.66 -0.71
CA ASP A 434 25.24 19.96 -0.22
C ASP A 434 23.96 20.51 -0.88
N MET A 435 23.92 21.81 -1.20
CA MET A 435 22.77 22.44 -1.86
C MET A 435 22.45 21.84 -3.23
N GLU A 436 23.44 21.30 -3.96
CA GLU A 436 23.20 20.58 -5.22
C GLU A 436 22.29 19.34 -5.03
N VAL A 437 22.33 18.74 -3.84
CA VAL A 437 21.53 17.56 -3.47
C VAL A 437 20.27 17.94 -2.70
N ILE A 438 20.34 18.99 -1.87
CA ILE A 438 19.22 19.44 -1.03
C ILE A 438 18.15 20.14 -1.88
N GLN A 439 18.52 20.98 -2.85
CA GLN A 439 17.56 21.81 -3.60
C GLN A 439 16.46 20.99 -4.30
N PRO A 440 16.76 19.89 -5.02
CA PRO A 440 15.71 19.08 -5.64
C PRO A 440 14.73 18.46 -4.62
N VAL A 441 15.21 18.13 -3.43
CA VAL A 441 14.38 17.59 -2.35
C VAL A 441 13.49 18.68 -1.75
N LEU A 442 14.03 19.89 -1.54
CA LEU A 442 13.24 21.05 -1.12
C LEU A 442 12.13 21.36 -2.12
N ASP A 443 12.43 21.32 -3.42
CA ASP A 443 11.43 21.54 -4.47
C ASP A 443 10.33 20.47 -4.44
N SER A 444 10.69 19.21 -4.19
CA SER A 444 9.72 18.12 -4.02
C SER A 444 8.81 18.35 -2.82
N ILE A 445 9.37 18.71 -1.67
CA ILE A 445 8.60 19.01 -0.44
C ILE A 445 7.69 20.22 -0.65
N GLU A 446 8.22 21.28 -1.28
CA GLU A 446 7.45 22.48 -1.62
C GLU A 446 6.23 22.12 -2.49
N ASN A 447 6.41 21.29 -3.51
CA ASN A 447 5.32 20.83 -4.37
C ASN A 447 4.29 19.98 -3.61
N GLU A 448 4.75 19.05 -2.76
CA GLU A 448 3.88 18.19 -1.96
C GLU A 448 3.00 19.02 -1.02
N ILE A 449 3.57 20.02 -0.35
CA ILE A 449 2.79 20.90 0.53
C ILE A 449 1.91 21.85 -0.27
N ASN A 450 2.39 22.39 -1.40
CA ASN A 450 1.56 23.26 -2.26
C ASN A 450 0.32 22.52 -2.78
N ASN A 451 0.39 21.21 -3.03
CA ASN A 451 -0.79 20.39 -3.39
C ASN A 451 -1.88 20.43 -2.31
N LEU A 452 -1.51 20.57 -1.04
CA LEU A 452 -2.45 20.73 0.07
C LEU A 452 -3.06 22.14 0.15
N LEU A 453 -2.52 23.12 -0.61
CA LEU A 453 -2.88 24.54 -0.55
C LEU A 453 -3.53 25.07 -1.83
N GLN A 454 -3.81 24.21 -2.83
CA GLN A 454 -4.11 24.65 -4.20
C GLN A 454 -5.41 25.43 -4.33
N GLU A 455 -6.42 25.13 -3.54
CA GLU A 455 -7.78 25.63 -3.79
C GLU A 455 -8.00 27.08 -3.35
N GLU A 456 -8.95 27.74 -4.01
CA GLU A 456 -9.50 29.03 -3.58
C GLU A 456 -10.36 28.81 -2.33
N ARG A 457 -10.17 29.64 -1.32
CA ARG A 457 -10.81 29.46 -0.02
C ARG A 457 -12.11 30.22 0.03
N THR A 458 -13.21 29.51 0.26
CA THR A 458 -14.52 30.12 0.49
C THR A 458 -15.09 29.63 1.81
N VAL A 459 -15.46 30.56 2.69
CA VAL A 459 -16.16 30.27 3.96
C VAL A 459 -17.59 30.77 3.85
N VAL A 460 -18.56 29.88 4.03
CA VAL A 460 -20.00 30.21 4.02
C VAL A 460 -20.54 30.15 5.44
N ILE A 461 -20.95 31.30 5.98
CA ILE A 461 -21.60 31.40 7.29
C ILE A 461 -23.12 31.42 7.08
N LYS A 462 -23.81 30.38 7.54
CA LYS A 462 -25.28 30.26 7.44
C LYS A 462 -25.94 30.76 8.74
N ASP A 463 -27.13 31.36 8.63
CA ASP A 463 -27.99 31.63 9.79
C ASP A 463 -28.58 30.33 10.35
N SER A 464 -29.25 30.39 11.51
CA SER A 464 -29.80 29.20 12.17
C SER A 464 -30.96 28.52 11.44
N SER A 465 -31.40 28.99 10.26
CA SER A 465 -32.50 28.37 9.50
C SER A 465 -32.19 26.94 9.06
N PHE A 466 -30.92 26.54 9.02
CA PHE A 466 -30.55 25.13 8.79
C PHE A 466 -31.04 24.19 9.90
N LEU A 467 -31.31 24.71 11.12
CA LEU A 467 -31.83 23.92 12.23
C LEU A 467 -33.32 23.57 12.06
N ASP A 468 -34.01 24.15 11.08
CA ASP A 468 -35.39 23.77 10.77
C ASP A 468 -35.47 22.52 9.87
N ASP A 469 -34.32 22.09 9.33
CA ASP A 469 -34.17 20.90 8.51
C ASP A 469 -33.53 19.76 9.35
N LYS A 470 -34.32 18.73 9.63
CA LYS A 470 -33.90 17.58 10.44
C LYS A 470 -32.70 16.84 9.83
N ASP A 471 -32.61 16.80 8.50
CA ASP A 471 -31.53 16.12 7.81
C ASP A 471 -30.21 16.91 7.95
N GLN A 472 -30.30 18.26 7.95
CA GLN A 472 -29.14 19.13 8.19
C GLN A 472 -28.67 19.11 9.65
N ILE A 473 -29.58 18.99 10.63
CA ILE A 473 -29.20 18.84 12.04
C ILE A 473 -28.46 17.53 12.29
N GLN A 474 -28.98 16.42 11.75
CA GLN A 474 -28.35 15.12 11.90
C GLN A 474 -26.95 15.11 11.26
N ALA A 475 -26.80 15.76 10.10
CA ALA A 475 -25.51 15.95 9.43
C ALA A 475 -24.53 16.81 10.24
N PHE A 476 -24.99 17.92 10.83
CA PHE A 476 -24.14 18.76 11.69
C PHE A 476 -23.62 17.98 12.91
N ALA A 477 -24.47 17.17 13.55
CA ALA A 477 -24.11 16.40 14.74
C ALA A 477 -23.09 15.27 14.46
N SER A 478 -23.13 14.64 13.27
CA SER A 478 -22.13 13.65 12.87
C SER A 478 -20.75 14.28 12.63
N THR A 479 -20.70 15.46 11.99
CA THR A 479 -19.43 16.13 11.69
C THR A 479 -18.71 16.64 12.92
N ILE A 480 -19.44 17.19 13.91
CA ILE A 480 -18.82 17.67 15.16
C ILE A 480 -18.19 16.50 15.95
N LYS A 481 -18.85 15.33 16.01
CA LYS A 481 -18.31 14.17 16.73
C LYS A 481 -17.02 13.60 16.14
N ALA A 482 -16.82 13.77 14.84
CA ALA A 482 -15.65 13.28 14.13
C ALA A 482 -14.43 14.19 14.23
N ILE A 483 -14.65 15.51 14.34
CA ILE A 483 -13.56 16.47 14.56
C ILE A 483 -12.97 16.29 15.98
N ASP A 484 -13.78 15.81 16.93
CA ASP A 484 -13.39 15.58 18.32
C ASP A 484 -12.76 14.18 18.58
N SER A 485 -12.72 13.29 17.59
CA SER A 485 -12.16 11.93 17.67
C SER A 485 -10.82 11.82 16.95
#